data_AF-A0A3P4B8P3-F1
#
_entry.id   AF-A0A3P4B8P3-F1
#
_cell.length_a   1.000
_cell.length_b   1.000
_cell.length_c   1.000
_cell.angle_alpha   90.00
_cell.angle_beta   90.00
_cell.angle_gamma   90.00
#
_symmetry.space_group_name_H-M   'P 1'
#
loop_
_entity.id
_entity.type
_entity.pdbx_description
1 polymer ?
#
loop_
_entity_poly.entity_id
_entity_poly.type
_entity_poly.pdbx_seq_one_letter_code
_entity_poly.pdbx_strand_id
1 'polypeptide(L)'
;MARPFSSSAESSATILVRYLADRVVTLDLGTAARILDAADLQRTTNMKRRARSLKDALATAHIELKHTHVLELVAKLEGYASWMRAKVASIQHTDCVYLLQTTIEGVVQGGELLDSVADAASAMLRKAIDLIPTRAEPAFCALKRTPQSVLLEVSQANGPWFSIAIVAMTKHHAGTPGWIVATSFDETQLRRALARIVDNIEQARPGTLVIHGALSERLGPCNYAVWKLTSLTGSLQRIITDERELFLMLDSIACTSVEQVHGAPRFVGANDSFDVERVWIDSAGADSQADVYTLEEARQELRRFLRWRHALPGSVTSAFQSIAQGSDAKDWVVKVDYEKLNTQLQQREMSIAELARTVGVSYRDIFRLRDYEMADAELVLKMAAALALTPAGLLKETQETLAFEVENGERLLRMATGAQSYGSVIGDSVSPALLPDVRVQLQNCIDLLEILAMRADMEGGNTGRSEIALVQSLDDILNDMRQAGLFLIAGRDIRFVNLSHDAEGKQQFVPLNTLILSVDHRDATTLALWQPAGSGGKPAAAHS
;
A
#
# COMPACT_ATOMS: atom_id res chain seq x y z
N MET A 1 -24.25 -0.56 -40.94
CA MET A 1 -25.21 -1.04 -39.91
C MET A 1 -25.91 0.16 -39.31
N ALA A 2 -27.24 0.12 -39.31
CA ALA A 2 -28.11 1.25 -39.04
C ALA A 2 -28.14 1.66 -37.55
N ARG A 3 -28.31 2.97 -37.31
CA ARG A 3 -29.10 3.48 -36.20
C ARG A 3 -30.26 4.28 -36.78
N PRO A 4 -31.52 3.84 -36.63
CA PRO A 4 -32.68 4.66 -36.90
C PRO A 4 -33.08 5.39 -35.61
N PHE A 5 -33.20 6.72 -35.67
CA PHE A 5 -34.33 7.47 -35.14
C PHE A 5 -34.27 8.87 -35.77
N SER A 6 -35.18 9.10 -36.71
CA SER A 6 -35.48 10.40 -37.27
C SER A 6 -36.21 11.25 -36.22
N SER A 7 -35.60 12.36 -35.82
CA SER A 7 -36.33 13.61 -35.59
C SER A 7 -35.46 14.72 -36.18
N SER A 8 -36.07 15.64 -36.92
CA SER A 8 -35.35 16.78 -37.51
C SER A 8 -34.54 17.49 -36.43
N ALA A 9 -33.27 17.79 -36.69
CA ALA A 9 -32.51 18.72 -35.85
C ALA A 9 -33.23 20.08 -35.89
N GLU A 10 -34.06 20.36 -34.89
CA GLU A 10 -34.73 21.66 -34.77
C GLU A 10 -33.66 22.75 -34.67
N SER A 11 -33.76 23.77 -35.52
CA SER A 11 -32.84 24.90 -35.44
C SER A 11 -33.03 25.64 -34.11
N SER A 12 -31.96 26.22 -33.56
CA SER A 12 -32.03 27.04 -32.34
C SER A 12 -33.09 28.16 -32.42
N ALA A 13 -33.28 28.72 -33.63
CA ALA A 13 -34.33 29.71 -33.90
C ALA A 13 -35.74 29.11 -33.76
N THR A 14 -35.94 27.87 -34.22
CA THR A 14 -37.21 27.12 -34.05
C THR A 14 -37.52 26.87 -32.57
N ILE A 15 -36.50 26.51 -31.77
CA ILE A 15 -36.64 26.28 -30.32
C ILE A 15 -37.05 27.58 -29.61
N LEU A 16 -36.41 28.72 -29.96
CA LEU A 16 -36.75 30.03 -29.42
C LEU A 16 -38.19 30.43 -29.75
N VAL A 17 -38.60 30.32 -31.02
CA VAL A 17 -39.96 30.65 -31.48
C VAL A 17 -40.99 29.79 -30.74
N ARG A 18 -40.78 28.48 -30.63
CA ARG A 18 -41.71 27.59 -29.92
C ARG A 18 -41.79 27.93 -28.44
N TYR A 19 -40.66 28.17 -27.79
CA TYR A 19 -40.62 28.50 -26.36
C TYR A 19 -41.36 29.80 -26.00
N LEU A 20 -41.29 30.78 -26.89
CA LEU A 20 -41.99 32.06 -26.76
C LEU A 20 -43.48 31.93 -27.11
N ALA A 21 -43.83 31.13 -28.12
CA ALA A 21 -45.22 30.85 -28.48
C ALA A 21 -45.99 30.19 -27.33
N ASP A 22 -45.36 29.26 -26.59
CA ASP A 22 -45.91 28.65 -25.37
C ASP A 22 -46.22 29.68 -24.26
N ARG A 23 -45.69 30.90 -24.38
CA ARG A 23 -45.86 32.03 -23.45
C ARG A 23 -46.61 33.20 -24.10
N VAL A 24 -47.35 32.94 -25.18
CA VAL A 24 -48.20 33.91 -25.88
C VAL A 24 -47.40 35.07 -26.51
N VAL A 25 -46.12 34.84 -26.84
CA VAL A 25 -45.29 35.80 -27.58
C VAL A 25 -45.02 35.25 -28.98
N THR A 26 -45.52 35.95 -29.99
CA THR A 26 -45.31 35.60 -31.40
C THR A 26 -44.00 36.22 -31.90
N LEU A 27 -43.14 35.39 -32.50
CA LEU A 27 -41.86 35.79 -33.04
C LEU A 27 -41.62 35.07 -34.37
N ASP A 28 -41.22 35.80 -35.41
CA ASP A 28 -40.85 35.19 -36.69
C ASP A 28 -39.42 34.59 -36.62
N LEU A 29 -39.16 33.60 -37.47
CA LEU A 29 -37.88 32.88 -37.50
C LEU A 29 -36.67 33.78 -37.82
N GLY A 30 -36.85 34.82 -38.65
CA GLY A 30 -35.77 35.72 -39.05
C GLY A 30 -35.36 36.66 -37.91
N THR A 31 -36.32 37.13 -37.13
CA THR A 31 -36.06 37.91 -35.91
C THR A 31 -35.50 37.04 -34.79
N ALA A 32 -35.97 35.78 -34.65
CA ALA A 32 -35.42 34.82 -33.71
C ALA A 32 -33.94 34.50 -33.98
N ALA A 33 -33.55 34.32 -35.25
CA ALA A 33 -32.16 34.12 -35.64
C ALA A 33 -31.28 35.32 -35.24
N ARG A 34 -31.73 36.55 -35.56
CA ARG A 34 -31.01 37.79 -35.21
C ARG A 34 -30.82 37.98 -33.70
N ILE A 35 -31.82 37.60 -32.89
CA ILE A 35 -31.72 37.66 -31.41
C ILE A 35 -30.68 36.65 -30.90
N LEU A 36 -30.66 35.44 -31.46
CA LEU A 36 -29.69 34.42 -31.07
C LEU A 36 -28.26 34.77 -31.49
N ASP A 37 -28.09 35.37 -32.67
CA ASP A 37 -26.80 35.87 -33.15
C ASP A 37 -26.30 37.02 -32.26
N ALA A 38 -27.18 37.96 -31.91
CA ALA A 38 -26.84 39.08 -31.01
C ALA A 38 -26.52 38.62 -29.57
N ALA A 39 -27.13 37.52 -29.12
CA ALA A 39 -26.86 36.96 -27.80
C ALA A 39 -25.50 36.25 -27.70
N ASP A 40 -24.86 35.91 -28.83
CA ASP A 40 -23.54 35.28 -28.93
C ASP A 40 -23.31 34.19 -27.86
N LEU A 41 -24.22 33.21 -27.84
CA LEU A 41 -24.26 32.20 -26.78
C LEU A 41 -23.00 31.30 -26.78
N GLN A 42 -22.22 31.29 -27.85
CA GLN A 42 -21.01 30.47 -27.97
C GLN A 42 -19.81 31.04 -27.20
N ARG A 43 -19.84 32.32 -26.81
CA ARG A 43 -18.69 33.04 -26.22
C ARG A 43 -18.26 32.58 -24.82
N THR A 44 -19.12 31.89 -24.08
CA THR A 44 -18.84 31.41 -22.72
C THR A 44 -19.56 30.09 -22.47
N THR A 45 -19.03 29.19 -21.65
CA THR A 45 -19.73 27.96 -21.22
C THR A 45 -20.60 28.17 -19.98
N ASN A 46 -20.57 29.35 -19.35
CA ASN A 46 -21.33 29.64 -18.14
C ASN A 46 -22.81 29.95 -18.44
N MET A 47 -23.71 29.07 -18.01
CA MET A 47 -25.16 29.19 -18.22
C MET A 47 -25.76 30.51 -17.71
N LYS A 48 -25.33 31.03 -16.55
CA LYS A 48 -25.87 32.28 -16.00
C LYS A 48 -25.46 33.48 -16.86
N ARG A 49 -24.25 33.48 -17.41
CA ARG A 49 -23.79 34.51 -18.34
C ARG A 49 -24.48 34.42 -19.70
N ARG A 50 -24.65 33.20 -20.25
CA ARG A 50 -25.48 32.97 -21.45
C ARG A 50 -26.91 33.47 -21.27
N ALA A 51 -27.54 33.15 -20.13
CA ALA A 51 -28.90 33.59 -19.84
C ALA A 51 -29.02 35.10 -19.60
N ARG A 52 -27.95 35.79 -19.18
CA ARG A 52 -27.93 37.26 -19.17
C ARG A 52 -27.83 37.81 -20.58
N SER A 53 -26.87 37.32 -21.37
CA SER A 53 -26.70 37.74 -22.77
C SER A 53 -27.96 37.55 -23.60
N LEU A 54 -28.62 36.39 -23.47
CA LEU A 54 -29.90 36.13 -24.12
C LEU A 54 -31.02 37.04 -23.63
N LYS A 55 -31.06 37.32 -22.32
CA LYS A 55 -32.05 38.22 -21.73
C LYS A 55 -31.87 39.65 -22.25
N ASP A 56 -30.63 40.11 -22.38
CA ASP A 56 -30.30 41.45 -22.87
C ASP A 56 -30.61 41.58 -24.37
N ALA A 57 -30.32 40.54 -25.16
CA ALA A 57 -30.69 40.47 -26.57
C ALA A 57 -32.23 40.45 -26.78
N LEU A 58 -32.95 39.67 -25.96
CA LEU A 58 -34.42 39.65 -25.97
C LEU A 58 -35.03 41.00 -25.56
N ALA A 59 -34.45 41.66 -24.55
CA ALA A 59 -34.87 42.99 -24.13
C ALA A 59 -34.70 44.05 -25.23
N THR A 60 -33.64 43.92 -26.05
CA THR A 60 -33.41 44.78 -27.22
C THR A 60 -34.48 44.59 -28.30
N ALA A 61 -35.14 43.43 -28.34
CA ALA A 61 -36.28 43.15 -29.19
C ALA A 61 -37.65 43.40 -28.50
N HIS A 62 -37.66 44.12 -27.37
CA HIS A 62 -38.86 44.38 -26.54
C HIS A 62 -39.56 43.11 -26.01
N ILE A 63 -38.81 42.02 -25.81
CA ILE A 63 -39.33 40.77 -25.23
C ILE A 63 -38.84 40.64 -23.80
N GLU A 64 -39.74 40.80 -22.83
CA GLU A 64 -39.43 40.65 -21.41
C GLU A 64 -39.64 39.21 -20.93
N LEU A 65 -38.55 38.52 -20.58
CA LEU A 65 -38.58 37.24 -19.90
C LEU A 65 -37.97 37.32 -18.50
N LYS A 66 -38.62 36.66 -17.53
CA LYS A 66 -38.02 36.41 -16.21
C LYS A 66 -36.71 35.63 -16.39
N HIS A 67 -35.70 35.96 -15.60
CA HIS A 67 -34.37 35.33 -15.71
C HIS A 67 -34.42 33.80 -15.57
N THR A 68 -35.36 33.28 -14.76
CA THR A 68 -35.62 31.84 -14.62
C THR A 68 -36.10 31.18 -15.92
N HIS A 69 -36.91 31.87 -16.72
CA HIS A 69 -37.37 31.39 -18.02
C HIS A 69 -36.26 31.46 -19.07
N VAL A 70 -35.42 32.50 -19.02
CA VAL A 70 -34.26 32.59 -19.92
C VAL A 70 -33.26 31.46 -19.63
N LEU A 71 -33.07 31.07 -18.37
CA LEU A 71 -32.26 29.92 -17.99
C LEU A 71 -32.84 28.59 -18.52
N GLU A 72 -34.16 28.41 -18.44
CA GLU A 72 -34.84 27.23 -19.00
C GLU A 72 -34.67 27.17 -20.54
N LEU A 73 -34.81 28.31 -21.20
CA LEU A 73 -34.64 28.44 -22.65
C LEU A 73 -33.21 28.12 -23.08
N VAL A 74 -32.19 28.66 -22.41
CA VAL A 74 -30.79 28.30 -22.66
C VAL A 74 -30.57 26.81 -22.46
N ALA A 75 -31.16 26.20 -21.43
CA ALA A 75 -31.05 24.77 -21.21
C ALA A 75 -31.66 23.94 -22.36
N LYS A 76 -32.80 24.36 -22.91
CA LYS A 76 -33.43 23.70 -24.07
C LYS A 76 -32.60 23.86 -25.35
N LEU A 77 -32.00 25.02 -25.56
CA LEU A 77 -31.11 25.29 -26.70
C LEU A 77 -29.85 24.40 -26.70
N GLU A 78 -29.37 24.00 -25.52
CA GLU A 78 -28.22 23.10 -25.34
C GLU A 78 -28.62 21.61 -25.31
N GLY A 79 -29.91 21.28 -25.52
CA GLY A 79 -30.39 19.90 -25.54
C GLY A 79 -30.63 19.27 -24.16
N TYR A 80 -30.65 20.06 -23.08
CA TYR A 80 -31.04 19.54 -21.77
C TYR A 80 -32.55 19.33 -21.68
N ALA A 81 -32.96 18.08 -21.44
CA ALA A 81 -34.37 17.69 -21.32
C ALA A 81 -35.13 18.35 -20.14
N SER A 82 -34.42 18.87 -19.13
CA SER A 82 -35.04 19.68 -18.07
C SER A 82 -34.10 20.75 -17.52
N TRP A 83 -34.64 21.93 -17.25
CA TRP A 83 -33.89 23.03 -16.64
C TRP A 83 -33.45 22.72 -15.20
N MET A 84 -34.16 21.85 -14.49
CA MET A 84 -33.79 21.40 -13.14
C MET A 84 -32.47 20.61 -13.17
N ARG A 85 -32.23 19.76 -14.18
CA ARG A 85 -30.92 19.08 -14.34
C ARG A 85 -29.80 20.08 -14.63
N ALA A 86 -30.08 21.11 -15.42
CA ALA A 86 -29.10 22.15 -15.74
C ALA A 86 -28.84 23.11 -14.54
N LYS A 87 -29.86 23.37 -13.72
CA LYS A 87 -29.73 24.09 -12.44
C LYS A 87 -28.82 23.30 -11.49
N VAL A 88 -29.02 21.98 -11.37
CA VAL A 88 -28.17 21.08 -10.58
C VAL A 88 -26.73 21.10 -11.12
N ALA A 89 -26.52 21.01 -12.43
CA ALA A 89 -25.19 21.10 -13.04
C ALA A 89 -24.50 22.47 -12.86
N SER A 90 -25.24 23.58 -12.82
CA SER A 90 -24.66 24.93 -12.60
C SER A 90 -24.46 25.31 -11.13
N ILE A 91 -25.17 24.64 -10.22
CA ILE A 91 -24.97 24.74 -8.76
C ILE A 91 -23.83 23.81 -8.33
N GLN A 92 -23.46 22.82 -9.15
CA GLN A 92 -22.26 21.99 -9.00
C GLN A 92 -20.94 22.71 -9.39
N HIS A 93 -20.84 24.03 -9.23
CA HIS A 93 -19.55 24.56 -8.78
C HIS A 93 -19.48 24.20 -7.29
N THR A 94 -18.97 23.00 -7.00
CA THR A 94 -18.81 22.48 -5.66
C THR A 94 -18.12 23.53 -4.80
N ASP A 95 -18.82 24.01 -3.76
CA ASP A 95 -18.26 24.78 -2.64
C ASP A 95 -17.29 23.90 -1.84
N CYS A 96 -16.31 23.29 -2.50
CA CYS A 96 -15.32 22.40 -1.92
C CYS A 96 -13.96 23.10 -1.97
N VAL A 97 -13.23 23.01 -0.86
CA VAL A 97 -11.80 23.32 -0.76
C VAL A 97 -11.10 22.13 -0.14
N TYR A 98 -9.82 22.04 -0.41
CA TYR A 98 -9.00 20.90 -0.07
C TYR A 98 -7.92 21.36 0.89
N LEU A 99 -8.00 20.89 2.12
CA LEU A 99 -6.97 21.12 3.12
C LEU A 99 -5.86 20.10 2.93
N LEU A 100 -4.67 20.58 2.62
CA LEU A 100 -3.44 19.81 2.63
C LEU A 100 -2.77 19.95 3.99
N GLN A 101 -2.65 18.86 4.73
CA GLN A 101 -1.98 18.81 6.02
C GLN A 101 -0.77 17.88 5.92
N THR A 102 0.36 18.29 6.47
CA THR A 102 1.57 17.47 6.50
C THR A 102 1.92 17.17 7.96
N THR A 103 2.34 15.96 8.25
CA THR A 103 2.83 15.55 9.57
C THR A 103 4.21 14.96 9.39
N ILE A 104 5.19 15.38 10.19
CA ILE A 104 6.55 14.84 10.15
C ILE A 104 6.89 14.38 11.57
N GLU A 105 7.31 13.12 11.73
CA GLU A 105 7.64 12.53 13.03
C GLU A 105 6.55 12.77 14.11
N GLY A 106 5.28 12.63 13.72
CA GLY A 106 4.12 12.86 14.59
C GLY A 106 3.75 14.33 14.83
N VAL A 107 4.50 15.29 14.27
CA VAL A 107 4.24 16.74 14.43
C VAL A 107 3.54 17.29 13.20
N VAL A 108 2.30 17.78 13.39
CA VAL A 108 1.52 18.44 12.35
C VAL A 108 2.17 19.75 11.94
N GLN A 109 2.56 19.83 10.68
CA GLN A 109 2.94 21.05 9.98
C GLN A 109 1.68 21.82 9.57
N GLY A 110 1.79 23.15 9.47
CA GLY A 110 0.66 24.02 9.10
C GLY A 110 -0.08 23.55 7.83
N GLY A 111 -1.37 23.89 7.75
CA GLY A 111 -2.24 23.49 6.65
C GLY A 111 -2.27 24.50 5.50
N GLU A 112 -2.41 24.00 4.28
CA GLU A 112 -2.61 24.80 3.05
C GLU A 112 -4.00 24.52 2.48
N LEU A 113 -4.76 25.57 2.15
CA LEU A 113 -6.08 25.44 1.53
C LEU A 113 -5.98 25.63 0.02
N LEU A 114 -6.53 24.68 -0.73
CA LEU A 114 -6.44 24.64 -2.18
C LEU A 114 -7.85 24.54 -2.80
N ASP A 115 -8.04 25.20 -3.94
CA ASP A 115 -9.35 25.30 -4.61
C ASP A 115 -9.69 24.09 -5.50
N SER A 116 -8.72 23.21 -5.78
CA SER A 116 -8.94 22.02 -6.62
C SER A 116 -8.20 20.77 -6.11
N VAL A 117 -8.77 19.59 -6.40
CA VAL A 117 -8.12 18.29 -6.11
C VAL A 117 -6.79 18.18 -6.85
N ALA A 118 -6.72 18.72 -8.06
CA ALA A 118 -5.52 18.65 -8.90
C ALA A 118 -4.36 19.48 -8.30
N ASP A 119 -4.66 20.64 -7.74
CA ASP A 119 -3.68 21.49 -7.05
C ASP A 119 -3.24 20.83 -5.74
N ALA A 120 -4.18 20.27 -4.97
CA ALA A 120 -3.90 19.49 -3.76
C ALA A 120 -3.00 18.29 -4.03
N ALA A 121 -3.28 17.51 -5.08
CA ALA A 121 -2.43 16.41 -5.51
C ALA A 121 -1.05 16.88 -5.97
N SER A 122 -0.97 18.02 -6.66
CA SER A 122 0.32 18.59 -7.12
C SER A 122 1.19 19.04 -5.93
N ALA A 123 0.57 19.68 -4.94
CA ALA A 123 1.24 20.14 -3.73
C ALA A 123 1.67 18.97 -2.84
N MET A 124 0.82 17.94 -2.69
CA MET A 124 1.17 16.68 -2.04
C MET A 124 2.39 16.03 -2.71
N LEU A 125 2.36 15.89 -4.04
CA LEU A 125 3.46 15.32 -4.82
C LEU A 125 4.77 16.08 -4.58
N ARG A 126 4.74 17.41 -4.66
CA ARG A 126 5.92 18.24 -4.43
C ARG A 126 6.49 18.00 -3.02
N LYS A 127 5.65 18.08 -2.00
CA LYS A 127 6.08 17.86 -0.60
C LYS A 127 6.63 16.45 -0.37
N ALA A 128 5.98 15.41 -0.91
CA ALA A 128 6.48 14.03 -0.81
C ALA A 128 7.84 13.86 -1.50
N ILE A 129 8.00 14.38 -2.71
CA ILE A 129 9.25 14.32 -3.46
C ILE A 129 10.37 15.06 -2.74
N ASP A 130 10.09 16.24 -2.18
CA ASP A 130 11.06 17.05 -1.45
C ASP A 130 11.51 16.39 -0.13
N LEU A 131 10.62 15.66 0.55
CA LEU A 131 10.90 14.95 1.81
C LEU A 131 11.59 13.59 1.61
N ILE A 132 11.57 13.04 0.38
CA ILE A 132 12.31 11.82 0.04
C ILE A 132 13.70 12.24 -0.50
N PRO A 133 14.77 12.01 0.28
CA PRO A 133 16.05 12.69 0.08
C PRO A 133 16.78 12.26 -1.18
N THR A 134 16.58 11.02 -1.65
CA THR A 134 17.28 10.50 -2.82
C THR A 134 16.36 9.69 -3.74
N ARG A 135 16.75 9.55 -5.02
CA ARG A 135 15.98 8.79 -6.02
C ARG A 135 15.99 7.28 -5.78
N ALA A 136 17.04 6.76 -5.15
CA ALA A 136 17.24 5.34 -4.90
C ALA A 136 16.90 4.92 -3.46
N GLU A 137 16.47 5.88 -2.62
CA GLU A 137 16.05 5.62 -1.25
C GLU A 137 14.90 4.61 -1.25
N PRO A 138 15.07 3.44 -0.60
CA PRO A 138 13.97 2.52 -0.38
C PRO A 138 12.91 3.19 0.50
N ALA A 139 11.69 3.32 -0.03
CA ALA A 139 10.57 3.87 0.71
C ALA A 139 9.26 3.21 0.33
N PHE A 140 8.36 3.12 1.30
CA PHE A 140 7.01 2.63 1.16
C PHE A 140 6.03 3.77 1.40
N CYS A 141 5.24 4.07 0.37
CA CYS A 141 4.24 5.12 0.36
C CYS A 141 2.84 4.50 0.45
N ALA A 142 2.33 4.26 1.65
CA ALA A 142 0.99 3.73 1.86
C ALA A 142 -0.09 4.77 1.52
N LEU A 143 -0.90 4.47 0.51
CA LEU A 143 -1.97 5.34 0.05
C LEU A 143 -3.31 4.90 0.65
N LYS A 144 -3.78 5.62 1.66
CA LYS A 144 -5.09 5.42 2.29
C LYS A 144 -6.10 6.38 1.67
N ARG A 145 -7.29 5.87 1.32
CA ARG A 145 -8.28 6.59 0.52
C ARG A 145 -9.65 6.43 1.16
N THR A 146 -10.34 7.52 1.41
CA THR A 146 -11.75 7.49 1.81
C THR A 146 -12.53 8.46 0.93
N PRO A 147 -13.87 8.42 0.93
CA PRO A 147 -14.66 9.39 0.18
C PRO A 147 -14.32 10.85 0.51
N GLN A 148 -13.75 11.13 1.70
CA GLN A 148 -13.52 12.48 2.22
C GLN A 148 -12.05 12.85 2.36
N SER A 149 -11.15 11.87 2.40
CA SER A 149 -9.72 12.10 2.61
C SER A 149 -8.82 11.20 1.76
N VAL A 150 -7.67 11.72 1.37
CA VAL A 150 -6.55 10.96 0.79
C VAL A 150 -5.36 11.16 1.70
N LEU A 151 -4.75 10.08 2.17
CA LEU A 151 -3.58 10.11 3.03
C LEU A 151 -2.46 9.32 2.36
N LEU A 152 -1.33 9.98 2.14
CA LEU A 152 -0.08 9.36 1.75
C LEU A 152 0.82 9.28 2.98
N GLU A 153 1.08 8.08 3.47
CA GLU A 153 1.93 7.81 4.62
C GLU A 153 3.23 7.19 4.13
N VAL A 154 4.36 7.80 4.47
CA VAL A 154 5.66 7.46 3.89
C VAL A 154 6.63 6.97 4.97
N SER A 155 7.07 5.73 4.79
CA SER A 155 8.10 5.07 5.62
C SER A 155 9.36 4.89 4.78
N GLN A 156 10.48 5.43 5.25
CA GLN A 156 11.77 5.45 4.54
C GLN A 156 12.82 4.69 5.34
N ALA A 157 13.84 4.15 4.68
CA ALA A 157 14.95 3.49 5.37
C ALA A 157 15.74 4.48 6.24
N ASN A 158 16.14 5.63 5.67
CA ASN A 158 17.03 6.59 6.30
C ASN A 158 16.36 7.94 6.59
N GLY A 159 15.31 8.29 5.84
CA GLY A 159 14.57 9.55 5.98
C GLY A 159 13.56 9.56 7.13
N PRO A 160 13.02 10.74 7.51
CA PRO A 160 11.99 10.83 8.53
C PRO A 160 10.71 10.13 8.07
N TRP A 161 9.93 9.63 9.03
CA TRP A 161 8.54 9.28 8.75
C TRP A 161 7.73 10.56 8.56
N PHE A 162 6.87 10.55 7.55
CA PHE A 162 5.93 11.65 7.34
C PHE A 162 4.62 11.17 6.72
N SER A 163 3.59 11.99 6.86
CA SER A 163 2.33 11.78 6.17
C SER A 163 1.78 13.07 5.61
N ILE A 164 1.10 12.98 4.46
CA ILE A 164 0.48 14.11 3.80
C ILE A 164 -0.98 13.73 3.56
N ALA A 165 -1.91 14.51 4.10
CA ALA A 165 -3.34 14.31 3.98
C ALA A 165 -3.96 15.41 3.13
N ILE A 166 -4.86 15.04 2.21
CA ILE A 166 -5.80 15.94 1.56
C ILE A 166 -7.17 15.64 2.16
N VAL A 167 -7.82 16.64 2.74
CA VAL A 167 -9.19 16.53 3.26
C VAL A 167 -10.10 17.44 2.45
N ALA A 168 -11.12 16.87 1.83
CA ALA A 168 -12.16 17.64 1.16
C ALA A 168 -13.12 18.24 2.20
N MET A 169 -13.33 19.55 2.14
CA MET A 169 -14.17 20.29 3.07
C MET A 169 -15.02 21.32 2.33
N THR A 170 -16.12 21.75 2.95
CA THR A 170 -16.94 22.82 2.38
C THR A 170 -16.32 24.21 2.58
N LYS A 171 -16.36 25.07 1.55
CA LYS A 171 -15.79 26.44 1.55
C LYS A 171 -16.24 27.28 2.75
N HIS A 172 -17.50 27.12 3.18
CA HIS A 172 -18.06 27.85 4.31
C HIS A 172 -17.40 27.54 5.67
N HIS A 173 -16.71 26.39 5.80
CA HIS A 173 -16.08 25.97 7.06
C HIS A 173 -14.56 26.14 7.06
N ALA A 174 -13.95 26.51 5.92
CA ALA A 174 -12.50 26.62 5.77
C ALA A 174 -11.85 27.75 6.61
N GLY A 175 -12.66 28.65 7.20
CA GLY A 175 -12.20 29.77 8.03
C GLY A 175 -12.60 29.69 9.51
N THR A 176 -13.30 28.64 9.95
CA THR A 176 -13.79 28.52 11.33
C THR A 176 -12.88 27.59 12.13
N PRO A 177 -12.12 28.09 13.14
CA PRO A 177 -11.24 27.26 13.95
C PRO A 177 -12.03 26.14 14.63
N GLY A 178 -11.60 24.89 14.45
CA GLY A 178 -12.13 23.73 15.16
C GLY A 178 -13.36 23.04 14.54
N TRP A 179 -13.86 23.49 13.39
CA TRP A 179 -15.00 22.85 12.69
C TRP A 179 -14.64 22.48 11.25
N ILE A 180 -14.04 21.30 11.06
CA ILE A 180 -13.85 20.71 9.73
C ILE A 180 -15.08 19.87 9.38
N VAL A 181 -15.97 20.40 8.55
CA VAL A 181 -17.06 19.60 7.96
C VAL A 181 -16.54 18.98 6.67
N ALA A 182 -16.14 17.72 6.78
CA ALA A 182 -15.67 16.93 5.66
C ALA A 182 -16.78 16.73 4.62
N THR A 183 -16.42 16.77 3.34
CA THR A 183 -17.31 16.49 2.21
C THR A 183 -16.67 15.48 1.28
N SER A 184 -17.47 14.80 0.47
CA SER A 184 -16.94 13.78 -0.43
C SER A 184 -16.23 14.42 -1.63
N PHE A 185 -15.13 13.80 -2.08
CA PHE A 185 -14.53 14.13 -3.37
C PHE A 185 -15.49 13.78 -4.52
N ASP A 186 -15.32 14.50 -5.63
CA ASP A 186 -15.82 14.00 -6.92
C ASP A 186 -14.99 12.77 -7.33
N GLU A 187 -15.65 11.65 -7.59
CA GLU A 187 -14.97 10.36 -7.85
C GLU A 187 -14.07 10.41 -9.10
N THR A 188 -14.49 11.12 -10.15
CA THR A 188 -13.72 11.21 -11.40
C THR A 188 -12.46 12.05 -11.20
N GLN A 189 -12.59 13.18 -10.50
CA GLN A 189 -11.44 14.02 -10.14
C GLN A 189 -10.49 13.30 -9.19
N LEU A 190 -11.02 12.61 -8.19
CA LEU A 190 -10.23 11.83 -7.24
C LEU A 190 -9.45 10.72 -7.95
N ARG A 191 -10.09 9.94 -8.84
CA ARG A 191 -9.39 8.88 -9.58
C ARG A 191 -8.22 9.43 -10.41
N ARG A 192 -8.43 10.55 -11.11
CA ARG A 192 -7.35 11.21 -11.88
C ARG A 192 -6.22 11.71 -10.97
N ALA A 193 -6.57 12.27 -9.81
CA ALA A 193 -5.60 12.72 -8.83
C ALA A 193 -4.77 11.56 -8.26
N LEU A 194 -5.41 10.44 -7.91
CA LEU A 194 -4.73 9.24 -7.40
C LEU A 194 -3.80 8.64 -8.46
N ALA A 195 -4.26 8.49 -9.71
CA ALA A 195 -3.41 7.99 -10.80
C ALA A 195 -2.17 8.87 -10.97
N ARG A 196 -2.35 10.19 -10.92
CA ARG A 196 -1.26 11.16 -10.96
C ARG A 196 -0.32 11.03 -9.75
N ILE A 197 -0.84 10.81 -8.54
CA ILE A 197 -0.01 10.64 -7.34
C ILE A 197 0.87 9.39 -7.48
N VAL A 198 0.27 8.24 -7.82
CA VAL A 198 0.96 6.96 -7.97
C VAL A 198 2.06 7.05 -9.03
N ASP A 199 1.71 7.48 -10.24
CA ASP A 199 2.66 7.52 -11.36
C ASP A 199 3.83 8.48 -11.11
N ASN A 200 3.57 9.66 -10.53
CA ASN A 200 4.61 10.69 -10.40
C ASN A 200 5.55 10.42 -9.23
N ILE A 201 5.10 9.82 -8.13
CA ILE A 201 5.99 9.48 -7.01
C ILE A 201 7.01 8.45 -7.48
N GLU A 202 6.56 7.35 -8.08
CA GLU A 202 7.45 6.25 -8.49
C GLU A 202 8.38 6.66 -9.64
N GLN A 203 7.96 7.58 -10.52
CA GLN A 203 8.85 8.13 -11.55
C GLN A 203 9.90 9.09 -10.98
N ALA A 204 9.51 9.97 -10.06
CA ALA A 204 10.41 10.95 -9.45
C ALA A 204 11.38 10.31 -8.44
N ARG A 205 10.93 9.25 -7.76
CA ARG A 205 11.67 8.48 -6.74
C ARG A 205 11.55 6.97 -7.06
N PRO A 206 12.35 6.45 -8.00
CA PRO A 206 12.27 5.05 -8.44
C PRO A 206 12.48 3.99 -7.35
N GLY A 207 13.22 4.31 -6.27
CA GLY A 207 13.37 3.40 -5.11
C GLY A 207 12.11 3.28 -4.24
N THR A 208 11.10 4.11 -4.48
CA THR A 208 9.85 4.15 -3.72
C THR A 208 8.77 3.28 -4.36
N LEU A 209 8.00 2.58 -3.54
CA LEU A 209 6.80 1.83 -3.94
C LEU A 209 5.55 2.42 -3.30
N VAL A 210 4.54 2.74 -4.11
CA VAL A 210 3.24 3.21 -3.61
C VAL A 210 2.34 2.03 -3.27
N ILE A 211 2.01 1.82 -2.01
CA ILE A 211 1.23 0.68 -1.56
C ILE A 211 -0.25 1.04 -1.62
N HIS A 212 -1.08 0.08 -2.02
CA HIS A 212 -2.43 0.30 -2.47
C HIS A 212 -2.43 1.36 -3.58
N GLY A 213 -1.56 1.19 -4.57
CA GLY A 213 -1.41 2.07 -5.73
C GLY A 213 -2.37 1.70 -6.86
N ALA A 214 -2.80 0.44 -6.95
CA ALA A 214 -3.75 -0.02 -7.95
C ALA A 214 -5.07 0.77 -7.91
N LEU A 215 -5.63 1.06 -9.10
CA LEU A 215 -6.86 1.84 -9.28
C LEU A 215 -7.81 1.10 -10.23
N SER A 216 -9.04 0.85 -9.79
CA SER A 216 -10.05 0.26 -10.65
C SER A 216 -10.63 1.30 -11.61
N GLU A 217 -10.77 0.91 -12.88
CA GLU A 217 -11.50 1.72 -13.87
C GLU A 217 -13.03 1.63 -13.69
N ARG A 218 -13.52 0.63 -12.98
CA ARG A 218 -14.95 0.32 -12.88
C ARG A 218 -15.53 0.61 -11.51
N LEU A 219 -14.74 0.42 -10.46
CA LEU A 219 -15.15 0.61 -9.07
C LEU A 219 -14.79 2.00 -8.55
N GLY A 220 -15.42 2.41 -7.45
CA GLY A 220 -15.10 3.68 -6.80
C GLY A 220 -13.60 3.79 -6.44
N PRO A 221 -13.01 5.00 -6.46
CA PRO A 221 -11.57 5.22 -6.24
C PRO A 221 -11.07 4.83 -4.84
N CYS A 222 -11.98 4.58 -3.90
CA CYS A 222 -11.69 4.14 -2.54
C CYS A 222 -11.49 2.62 -2.40
N ASN A 223 -11.52 1.85 -3.49
CA ASN A 223 -11.19 0.43 -3.45
C ASN A 223 -9.68 0.22 -3.62
N TYR A 224 -9.13 -0.77 -2.92
CA TYR A 224 -7.76 -1.25 -3.09
C TYR A 224 -7.74 -2.71 -3.55
N ALA A 225 -6.68 -3.09 -4.25
CA ALA A 225 -6.52 -4.44 -4.77
C ALA A 225 -5.92 -5.37 -3.72
N VAL A 226 -6.43 -6.59 -3.71
CA VAL A 226 -5.93 -7.76 -2.98
C VAL A 226 -5.79 -8.88 -3.98
N TRP A 227 -4.73 -9.67 -3.86
CA TRP A 227 -4.43 -10.75 -4.79
C TRP A 227 -4.52 -12.09 -4.09
N LYS A 228 -4.95 -13.11 -4.81
CA LYS A 228 -4.83 -14.49 -4.39
C LYS A 228 -3.86 -15.15 -5.34
N LEU A 229 -2.71 -15.59 -4.82
CA LEU A 229 -1.71 -16.34 -5.57
C LEU A 229 -1.91 -17.83 -5.33
N THR A 230 -1.76 -18.61 -6.39
CA THR A 230 -1.70 -20.07 -6.35
C THR A 230 -0.48 -20.53 -7.12
N SER A 231 0.47 -21.16 -6.44
CA SER A 231 1.67 -21.78 -7.05
C SER A 231 1.30 -22.97 -7.91
N LEU A 232 2.08 -23.18 -8.98
CA LEU A 232 1.91 -24.32 -9.89
C LEU A 232 2.87 -25.46 -9.58
N THR A 233 4.05 -25.16 -9.06
CA THR A 233 5.08 -26.19 -8.76
C THR A 233 5.25 -26.44 -7.26
N GLY A 234 4.79 -25.51 -6.42
CA GLY A 234 4.63 -25.70 -4.98
C GLY A 234 3.15 -25.65 -4.60
N SER A 235 2.88 -25.67 -3.31
CA SER A 235 1.51 -25.63 -2.78
C SER A 235 1.12 -24.29 -2.17
N LEU A 236 1.91 -23.24 -2.41
CA LEU A 236 1.60 -21.91 -1.92
C LEU A 236 0.24 -21.46 -2.48
N GLN A 237 -0.73 -21.31 -1.59
CA GLN A 237 -1.98 -20.62 -1.87
C GLN A 237 -2.16 -19.52 -0.83
N ARG A 238 -2.12 -18.27 -1.27
CA ARG A 238 -2.01 -17.14 -0.35
C ARG A 238 -2.80 -15.93 -0.79
N ILE A 239 -3.45 -15.28 0.17
CA ILE A 239 -4.07 -13.97 -0.02
C ILE A 239 -3.04 -12.91 0.35
N ILE A 240 -2.77 -12.02 -0.59
CA ILE A 240 -1.83 -10.93 -0.54
C ILE A 240 -2.59 -9.63 -0.50
N THR A 241 -2.41 -8.87 0.58
CA THR A 241 -3.22 -7.68 0.86
C THR A 241 -2.70 -6.42 0.19
N ASP A 242 -1.44 -6.43 -0.27
CA ASP A 242 -0.81 -5.26 -0.86
C ASP A 242 0.38 -5.58 -1.81
N GLU A 243 0.87 -4.54 -2.51
CA GLU A 243 1.94 -4.70 -3.51
C GLU A 243 3.31 -5.05 -2.93
N ARG A 244 3.59 -4.77 -1.64
CA ARG A 244 4.89 -5.11 -1.04
C ARG A 244 5.07 -6.61 -1.04
N GLU A 245 4.05 -7.31 -0.56
CA GLU A 245 4.04 -8.76 -0.48
C GLU A 245 3.94 -9.40 -1.85
N LEU A 246 3.10 -8.85 -2.74
CA LEU A 246 3.04 -9.31 -4.13
C LEU A 246 4.43 -9.27 -4.77
N PHE A 247 5.15 -8.15 -4.64
CA PHE A 247 6.44 -7.96 -5.29
C PHE A 247 7.55 -8.78 -4.61
N LEU A 248 7.44 -9.06 -3.31
CA LEU A 248 8.29 -10.04 -2.63
C LEU A 248 8.11 -11.45 -3.23
N MET A 249 6.87 -11.85 -3.50
CA MET A 249 6.57 -13.13 -4.15
C MET A 249 7.07 -13.17 -5.60
N LEU A 250 6.92 -12.08 -6.35
CA LEU A 250 7.44 -12.03 -7.72
C LEU A 250 8.98 -12.10 -7.76
N ASP A 251 9.67 -11.49 -6.79
CA ASP A 251 11.14 -11.59 -6.67
C ASP A 251 11.57 -13.02 -6.31
N SER A 252 10.85 -13.72 -5.42
CA SER A 252 11.22 -15.08 -4.99
C SER A 252 11.18 -16.11 -6.12
N ILE A 253 10.27 -15.95 -7.09
CA ILE A 253 10.20 -16.83 -8.26
C ILE A 253 11.07 -16.35 -9.42
N ALA A 254 11.78 -15.23 -9.27
CA ALA A 254 12.46 -14.52 -10.34
C ALA A 254 11.51 -14.29 -11.54
N CYS A 255 10.36 -13.64 -11.27
CA CYS A 255 9.31 -13.42 -12.26
C CYS A 255 9.80 -12.55 -13.41
N THR A 256 9.56 -12.98 -14.65
CA THR A 256 10.00 -12.28 -15.86
C THR A 256 8.89 -12.01 -16.88
N SER A 257 7.78 -12.73 -16.80
CA SER A 257 6.70 -12.57 -17.78
C SER A 257 5.30 -12.84 -17.20
N VAL A 258 4.29 -12.40 -17.93
CA VAL A 258 2.88 -12.70 -17.64
C VAL A 258 2.21 -13.25 -18.90
N GLU A 259 1.55 -14.39 -18.74
CA GLU A 259 0.72 -15.02 -19.77
C GLU A 259 -0.74 -15.14 -19.32
N GLN A 260 -1.63 -15.51 -20.23
CA GLN A 260 -3.03 -15.76 -19.91
C GLN A 260 -3.33 -17.24 -20.08
N VAL A 261 -3.78 -17.88 -19.00
CA VAL A 261 -4.08 -19.30 -18.96
C VAL A 261 -5.48 -19.48 -18.38
N HIS A 262 -6.34 -20.23 -19.06
CA HIS A 262 -7.74 -20.45 -18.67
C HIS A 262 -8.54 -19.17 -18.34
N GLY A 263 -8.19 -18.05 -18.96
CA GLY A 263 -8.84 -16.76 -18.75
C GLY A 263 -8.27 -15.93 -17.58
N ALA A 264 -7.37 -16.48 -16.77
CA ALA A 264 -6.70 -15.78 -15.68
C ALA A 264 -5.25 -15.39 -16.04
N PRO A 265 -4.72 -14.28 -15.50
CA PRO A 265 -3.30 -13.95 -15.62
C PRO A 265 -2.44 -14.92 -14.79
N ARG A 266 -1.32 -15.35 -15.38
CA ARG A 266 -0.30 -16.17 -14.76
C ARG A 266 1.05 -15.46 -14.81
N PHE A 267 1.68 -15.27 -13.67
CA PHE A 267 3.03 -14.72 -13.54
C PHE A 267 4.03 -15.87 -13.63
N VAL A 268 4.95 -15.79 -14.58
CA VAL A 268 5.91 -16.86 -14.89
C VAL A 268 7.31 -16.41 -14.51
N GLY A 269 7.95 -17.20 -13.64
CA GLY A 269 9.32 -17.02 -13.19
C GLY A 269 10.21 -18.21 -13.53
N ALA A 270 11.49 -18.09 -13.18
CA ALA A 270 12.47 -19.15 -13.40
C ALA A 270 12.29 -20.33 -12.42
N ASN A 271 11.84 -20.04 -11.20
CA ASN A 271 11.75 -21.03 -10.13
C ASN A 271 10.34 -21.63 -9.99
N ASP A 272 9.30 -20.86 -10.33
CA ASP A 272 7.90 -21.24 -10.21
C ASP A 272 7.00 -20.30 -11.06
N SER A 273 5.70 -20.57 -11.09
CA SER A 273 4.69 -19.69 -11.67
C SER A 273 3.49 -19.57 -10.72
N PHE A 274 2.87 -18.38 -10.71
CA PHE A 274 1.67 -18.10 -9.92
C PHE A 274 0.48 -17.83 -10.81
N ASP A 275 -0.61 -18.57 -10.59
CA ASP A 275 -1.95 -18.17 -11.02
C ASP A 275 -2.46 -17.09 -10.06
N VAL A 276 -2.95 -15.98 -10.63
CA VAL A 276 -3.28 -14.79 -9.83
C VAL A 276 -4.71 -14.33 -10.09
N GLU A 277 -5.49 -14.29 -9.01
CA GLU A 277 -6.80 -13.67 -8.97
C GLU A 277 -6.69 -12.33 -8.23
N ARG A 278 -7.44 -11.32 -8.66
CA ARG A 278 -7.52 -10.02 -7.98
C ARG A 278 -8.93 -9.77 -7.49
N VAL A 279 -9.04 -9.34 -6.24
CA VAL A 279 -10.27 -8.89 -5.60
C VAL A 279 -10.07 -7.45 -5.17
N TRP A 280 -11.13 -6.64 -5.29
CA TRP A 280 -11.14 -5.28 -4.78
C TRP A 280 -11.82 -5.25 -3.42
N ILE A 281 -11.23 -4.52 -2.47
CA ILE A 281 -11.79 -4.34 -1.13
C ILE A 281 -12.03 -2.84 -0.93
N ASP A 282 -13.21 -2.50 -0.42
CA ASP A 282 -13.52 -1.11 -0.04
C ASP A 282 -12.62 -0.70 1.15
N SER A 283 -12.13 0.55 1.15
CA SER A 283 -11.29 1.06 2.23
C SER A 283 -11.98 1.09 3.60
N ALA A 284 -13.32 1.00 3.65
CA ALA A 284 -14.06 0.80 4.90
C ALA A 284 -14.05 -0.67 5.41
N GLY A 285 -13.50 -1.60 4.64
CA GLY A 285 -13.37 -3.02 4.98
C GLY A 285 -14.69 -3.81 5.00
N ALA A 286 -15.78 -3.22 4.52
CA ALA A 286 -17.12 -3.80 4.65
C ALA A 286 -17.47 -4.80 3.52
N ASP A 287 -17.00 -4.53 2.30
CA ASP A 287 -17.39 -5.29 1.11
C ASP A 287 -16.18 -5.64 0.24
N SER A 288 -16.24 -6.82 -0.38
CA SER A 288 -15.31 -7.26 -1.41
C SER A 288 -16.04 -7.39 -2.75
N GLN A 289 -15.38 -6.99 -3.82
CA GLN A 289 -15.93 -7.03 -5.18
C GLN A 289 -14.92 -7.70 -6.11
N ALA A 290 -15.37 -8.75 -6.79
CA ALA A 290 -14.61 -9.36 -7.87
C ALA A 290 -14.76 -8.51 -9.13
N ASP A 291 -13.63 -8.13 -9.73
CA ASP A 291 -13.57 -7.57 -11.08
C ASP A 291 -12.57 -8.39 -11.88
N VAL A 292 -12.79 -8.46 -13.20
CA VAL A 292 -11.94 -9.27 -14.08
C VAL A 292 -10.52 -8.72 -14.02
N TYR A 293 -9.58 -9.53 -13.53
CA TYR A 293 -8.16 -9.19 -13.58
C TYR A 293 -7.62 -9.48 -14.98
N THR A 294 -7.36 -8.43 -15.74
CA THR A 294 -6.96 -8.59 -17.14
C THR A 294 -5.47 -8.86 -17.28
N LEU A 295 -5.09 -9.49 -18.39
CA LEU A 295 -3.68 -9.70 -18.75
C LEU A 295 -2.91 -8.37 -18.86
N GLU A 296 -3.56 -7.31 -19.33
CA GLU A 296 -2.92 -6.00 -19.47
C GLU A 296 -2.59 -5.38 -18.11
N GLU A 297 -3.52 -5.43 -17.15
CA GLU A 297 -3.28 -4.98 -15.77
C GLU A 297 -2.15 -5.78 -15.12
N ALA A 298 -2.15 -7.11 -15.26
CA ALA A 298 -1.08 -7.94 -14.72
C ALA A 298 0.30 -7.62 -15.35
N ARG A 299 0.34 -7.29 -16.65
CA ARG A 299 1.56 -6.79 -17.31
C ARG A 299 1.96 -5.39 -16.85
N GLN A 300 1.02 -4.54 -16.45
CA GLN A 300 1.32 -3.25 -15.84
C GLN A 300 1.95 -3.45 -14.45
N GLU A 301 1.41 -4.34 -13.62
CA GLU A 301 1.98 -4.68 -12.31
C GLU A 301 3.39 -5.29 -12.45
N LEU A 302 3.60 -6.23 -13.38
CA LEU A 302 4.93 -6.77 -13.64
C LEU A 302 5.93 -5.68 -14.06
N ARG A 303 5.53 -4.77 -14.97
CA ARG A 303 6.39 -3.66 -15.38
C ARG A 303 6.72 -2.74 -14.22
N ARG A 304 5.75 -2.47 -13.35
CA ARG A 304 5.92 -1.67 -12.16
C ARG A 304 6.90 -2.32 -11.18
N PHE A 305 6.72 -3.62 -10.89
CA PHE A 305 7.65 -4.44 -10.12
C PHE A 305 9.08 -4.36 -10.68
N LEU A 306 9.25 -4.65 -11.97
CA LEU A 306 10.57 -4.65 -12.59
C LEU A 306 11.23 -3.27 -12.50
N ARG A 307 10.52 -2.18 -12.79
CA ARG A 307 11.07 -0.81 -12.64
C ARG A 307 11.56 -0.54 -11.22
N TRP A 308 10.75 -0.88 -10.22
CA TRP A 308 11.10 -0.71 -8.82
C TRP A 308 12.31 -1.58 -8.44
N ARG A 309 12.26 -2.88 -8.77
CA ARG A 309 13.34 -3.85 -8.51
C ARG A 309 14.70 -3.41 -9.06
N HIS A 310 14.73 -2.81 -10.26
CA HIS A 310 15.95 -2.30 -10.89
C HIS A 310 16.48 -1.01 -10.25
N ALA A 311 15.64 -0.26 -9.54
CA ALA A 311 16.02 0.97 -8.86
C ALA A 311 16.56 0.73 -7.45
N LEU A 312 16.26 -0.41 -6.84
CA LEU A 312 16.73 -0.76 -5.50
C LEU A 312 18.24 -1.04 -5.52
N PRO A 313 18.99 -0.61 -4.48
CA PRO A 313 20.42 -0.89 -4.34
C PRO A 313 20.73 -2.36 -4.00
N GLY A 314 19.72 -3.16 -3.66
CA GLY A 314 19.86 -4.55 -3.23
C GLY A 314 18.68 -5.43 -3.66
N SER A 315 18.43 -6.51 -2.92
CA SER A 315 17.22 -7.35 -3.11
C SER A 315 15.97 -6.68 -2.56
N VAL A 316 14.78 -7.15 -2.97
CA VAL A 316 13.50 -6.69 -2.41
C VAL A 316 13.45 -6.91 -0.90
N THR A 317 13.94 -8.07 -0.44
CA THR A 317 14.06 -8.40 0.98
C THR A 317 14.93 -7.40 1.72
N SER A 318 16.08 -7.02 1.17
CA SER A 318 16.97 -6.05 1.81
C SER A 318 16.35 -4.66 1.91
N ALA A 319 15.61 -4.24 0.87
CA ALA A 319 14.87 -2.99 0.89
C ALA A 319 13.77 -3.01 1.97
N PHE A 320 13.02 -4.10 2.07
CA PHE A 320 12.00 -4.29 3.11
C PHE A 320 12.61 -4.22 4.52
N GLN A 321 13.71 -4.95 4.75
CA GLN A 321 14.42 -4.95 6.03
C GLN A 321 14.93 -3.55 6.37
N SER A 322 15.52 -2.83 5.41
CA SER A 322 16.03 -1.47 5.63
C SER A 322 14.92 -0.48 6.03
N ILE A 323 13.73 -0.58 5.43
CA ILE A 323 12.59 0.28 5.79
C ILE A 323 12.00 -0.12 7.14
N ALA A 324 11.89 -1.43 7.40
CA ALA A 324 11.35 -1.95 8.66
C ALA A 324 12.26 -1.67 9.86
N GLN A 325 13.58 -1.65 9.68
CA GLN A 325 14.57 -1.53 10.75
C GLN A 325 15.25 -0.15 10.81
N GLY A 326 15.12 0.68 9.77
CA GLY A 326 15.65 2.04 9.72
C GLY A 326 17.16 2.10 9.42
N SER A 327 17.75 3.27 9.66
CA SER A 327 19.11 3.64 9.25
C SER A 327 20.24 2.77 9.84
N ASP A 328 19.96 2.04 10.92
CA ASP A 328 20.91 1.14 11.58
C ASP A 328 20.46 -0.33 11.47
N ALA A 329 19.84 -0.72 10.35
CA ALA A 329 19.35 -2.07 10.11
C ALA A 329 20.38 -3.14 10.52
N LYS A 330 20.11 -3.84 11.62
CA LYS A 330 20.95 -4.93 12.14
C LYS A 330 20.49 -6.23 11.50
N ASP A 331 21.45 -7.12 11.26
CA ASP A 331 21.21 -8.45 10.67
C ASP A 331 20.18 -9.32 11.43
N TRP A 332 19.92 -8.99 12.70
CA TRP A 332 19.07 -9.72 13.63
C TRP A 332 17.90 -8.86 14.10
N VAL A 333 16.68 -9.42 14.05
CA VAL A 333 15.45 -8.75 14.43
C VAL A 333 14.55 -9.64 15.28
N VAL A 334 13.67 -8.99 16.03
CA VAL A 334 12.62 -9.60 16.84
C VAL A 334 11.26 -9.22 16.29
N LYS A 335 10.33 -10.19 16.32
CA LYS A 335 8.92 -9.96 16.05
C LYS A 335 8.19 -9.37 17.25
N VAL A 336 7.86 -8.10 17.15
CA VAL A 336 7.10 -7.35 18.16
C VAL A 336 5.61 -7.49 17.88
N ASP A 337 4.84 -7.79 18.92
CA ASP A 337 3.39 -7.76 18.86
C ASP A 337 2.91 -6.31 19.06
N TYR A 338 2.56 -5.65 17.97
CA TYR A 338 2.11 -4.27 18.03
C TYR A 338 0.77 -4.12 18.77
N GLU A 339 -0.10 -5.13 18.75
CA GLU A 339 -1.37 -5.09 19.49
C GLU A 339 -1.11 -5.13 20.99
N LYS A 340 -0.19 -5.97 21.46
CA LYS A 340 0.28 -5.97 22.86
C LYS A 340 0.89 -4.62 23.21
N LEU A 341 1.79 -4.08 22.38
CA LEU A 341 2.39 -2.76 22.60
C LEU A 341 1.32 -1.65 22.72
N ASN A 342 0.37 -1.62 21.78
CA ASN A 342 -0.70 -0.62 21.76
C ASN A 342 -1.62 -0.75 22.98
N THR A 343 -1.94 -1.97 23.41
CA THR A 343 -2.72 -2.23 24.63
C THR A 343 -2.00 -1.68 25.87
N GLN A 344 -0.69 -1.91 25.97
CA GLN A 344 0.13 -1.42 27.08
C GLN A 344 0.24 0.11 27.10
N LEU A 345 0.35 0.73 25.92
CA LEU A 345 0.32 2.18 25.77
C LEU A 345 -1.03 2.77 26.23
N GLN A 346 -2.14 2.16 25.83
CA GLN A 346 -3.49 2.59 26.24
C GLN A 346 -3.71 2.45 27.74
N GLN A 347 -3.31 1.33 28.34
CA GLN A 347 -3.43 1.10 29.79
C GLN A 347 -2.64 2.12 30.62
N ARG A 348 -1.60 2.71 30.05
CA ARG A 348 -0.72 3.70 30.68
C ARG A 348 -1.00 5.14 30.23
N GLU A 349 -2.04 5.36 29.43
CA GLU A 349 -2.39 6.65 28.83
C GLU A 349 -1.20 7.33 28.12
N MET A 350 -0.31 6.53 27.52
CA MET A 350 0.93 7.01 26.90
C MET A 350 0.80 7.00 25.38
N SER A 351 1.14 8.11 24.73
CA SER A 351 1.24 8.19 23.27
C SER A 351 2.53 7.57 22.73
N ILE A 352 2.55 7.19 21.46
CA ILE A 352 3.78 6.71 20.77
C ILE A 352 4.89 7.76 20.84
N ALA A 353 4.56 9.05 20.73
CA ALA A 353 5.53 10.14 20.81
C ALA A 353 6.11 10.31 22.24
N GLU A 354 5.33 10.02 23.28
CA GLU A 354 5.84 9.97 24.66
C GLU A 354 6.72 8.75 24.89
N LEU A 355 6.35 7.57 24.37
CA LEU A 355 7.18 6.38 24.47
C LEU A 355 8.52 6.60 23.76
N ALA A 356 8.52 7.16 22.54
CA ALA A 356 9.74 7.45 21.77
C ALA A 356 10.68 8.38 22.54
N ARG A 357 10.15 9.45 23.14
CA ARG A 357 10.93 10.35 24.00
C ARG A 357 11.47 9.66 25.26
N THR A 358 10.68 8.79 25.87
CA THR A 358 11.07 8.05 27.10
C THR A 358 12.17 7.03 26.82
N VAL A 359 12.08 6.34 25.68
CA VAL A 359 13.06 5.36 25.20
C VAL A 359 14.32 6.04 24.64
N GLY A 360 14.20 7.29 24.18
CA GLY A 360 15.30 8.05 23.57
C GLY A 360 15.55 7.68 22.11
N VAL A 361 14.49 7.38 21.35
CA VAL A 361 14.54 7.02 19.92
C VAL A 361 13.64 7.95 19.10
N SER A 362 13.78 7.90 17.76
CA SER A 362 12.93 8.71 16.89
C SER A 362 11.51 8.15 16.89
N TYR A 363 10.51 9.02 16.68
CA TYR A 363 9.10 8.60 16.62
C TYR A 363 8.89 7.49 15.58
N ARG A 364 9.51 7.62 14.40
CA ARG A 364 9.48 6.60 13.33
C ARG A 364 9.88 5.19 13.79
N ASP A 365 10.82 5.06 14.72
CA ASP A 365 11.40 3.77 15.09
C ASP A 365 10.39 2.91 15.86
N ILE A 366 9.50 3.56 16.61
CA ILE A 366 8.38 2.92 17.30
C ILE A 366 7.17 2.83 16.38
N PHE A 367 6.87 3.88 15.62
CA PHE A 367 5.68 3.93 14.79
C PHE A 367 5.66 2.84 13.71
N ARG A 368 6.81 2.54 13.10
CA ARG A 368 6.95 1.49 12.07
C ARG A 368 6.61 0.09 12.60
N LEU A 369 6.66 -0.14 13.91
CA LEU A 369 6.27 -1.42 14.51
C LEU A 369 4.81 -1.76 14.21
N ARG A 370 3.96 -0.74 13.98
CA ARG A 370 2.57 -0.91 13.54
C ARG A 370 2.45 -1.72 12.25
N ASP A 371 3.34 -1.46 11.29
CA ASP A 371 3.22 -2.02 9.94
C ASP A 371 4.15 -3.20 9.69
N TYR A 372 5.30 -3.24 10.39
CA TYR A 372 6.35 -4.24 10.13
C TYR A 372 6.56 -5.21 11.29
N GLU A 373 6.18 -4.82 12.51
CA GLU A 373 6.34 -5.65 13.71
C GLU A 373 7.78 -6.15 13.91
N MET A 374 8.76 -5.36 13.49
CA MET A 374 10.19 -5.69 13.54
C MET A 374 10.95 -4.66 14.35
N ALA A 375 11.68 -5.11 15.36
CA ALA A 375 12.57 -4.29 16.16
C ALA A 375 13.91 -4.99 16.37
N ASP A 376 14.98 -4.22 16.60
CA ASP A 376 16.19 -4.79 17.18
C ASP A 376 15.99 -5.06 18.68
N ALA A 377 16.91 -5.84 19.25
CA ALA A 377 16.86 -6.20 20.66
C ALA A 377 16.92 -5.00 21.62
N GLU A 378 17.70 -3.98 21.27
CA GLU A 378 17.92 -2.83 22.13
C GLU A 378 16.65 -2.00 22.28
N LEU A 379 15.94 -1.79 21.17
CA LEU A 379 14.64 -1.12 21.16
C LEU A 379 13.61 -1.88 21.99
N VAL A 380 13.54 -3.22 21.85
CA VAL A 380 12.63 -4.05 22.66
C VAL A 380 12.95 -3.92 24.16
N LEU A 381 14.22 -4.00 24.55
CA LEU A 381 14.63 -3.87 25.95
C LEU A 381 14.28 -2.50 26.52
N LYS A 382 14.55 -1.43 25.77
CA LYS A 382 14.22 -0.07 26.21
C LYS A 382 12.71 0.15 26.30
N MET A 383 11.92 -0.34 25.34
CA MET A 383 10.46 -0.27 25.40
C MET A 383 9.90 -1.07 26.58
N ALA A 384 10.39 -2.28 26.81
CA ALA A 384 9.98 -3.12 27.93
C ALA A 384 10.29 -2.42 29.27
N ALA A 385 11.48 -1.84 29.41
CA ALA A 385 11.85 -1.05 30.59
C ALA A 385 10.97 0.18 30.77
N ALA A 386 10.73 0.97 29.71
CA ALA A 386 9.86 2.16 29.75
C ALA A 386 8.41 1.83 30.13
N LEU A 387 7.94 0.66 29.72
CA LEU A 387 6.59 0.16 30.03
C LEU A 387 6.55 -0.69 31.30
N ALA A 388 7.67 -0.85 32.03
CA ALA A 388 7.79 -1.72 33.21
C ALA A 388 7.25 -3.15 32.96
N LEU A 389 7.64 -3.75 31.84
CA LEU A 389 7.30 -5.11 31.39
C LEU A 389 8.56 -5.93 31.17
N THR A 390 8.40 -7.25 31.03
CA THR A 390 9.43 -8.10 30.44
C THR A 390 9.38 -8.02 28.91
N PRO A 391 10.49 -8.30 28.20
CA PRO A 391 10.49 -8.33 26.73
C PRO A 391 9.38 -9.21 26.15
N ALA A 392 9.15 -10.39 26.76
CA ALA A 392 8.10 -11.33 26.34
C ALA A 392 6.69 -10.71 26.33
N GLY A 393 6.43 -9.70 27.16
CA GLY A 393 5.17 -8.95 27.15
C GLY A 393 4.94 -8.10 25.90
N LEU A 394 5.95 -7.92 25.06
CA LEU A 394 5.91 -7.17 23.81
C LEU A 394 6.10 -8.05 22.57
N LEU A 395 6.40 -9.34 22.73
CA LEU A 395 6.71 -10.21 21.60
C LEU A 395 5.49 -10.99 21.14
N LYS A 396 5.49 -11.33 19.85
CA LYS A 396 4.56 -12.32 19.33
C LYS A 396 4.89 -13.69 19.92
N GLU A 397 3.86 -14.43 20.30
CA GLU A 397 3.97 -15.86 20.62
C GLU A 397 4.05 -16.63 19.31
N THR A 398 5.17 -16.48 18.58
CA THR A 398 5.31 -17.08 17.25
C THR A 398 6.21 -18.30 17.29
N GLN A 399 5.67 -19.44 16.84
CA GLN A 399 6.45 -20.55 16.27
C GLN A 399 7.06 -20.15 14.91
N GLU A 400 6.58 -19.09 14.28
CA GLU A 400 6.96 -18.64 12.94
C GLU A 400 7.80 -17.35 13.01
N THR A 401 9.12 -17.50 12.88
CA THR A 401 10.05 -16.38 12.70
C THR A 401 10.14 -16.00 11.22
N LEU A 402 10.69 -14.83 10.90
CA LEU A 402 10.93 -14.46 9.50
C LEU A 402 11.99 -15.43 8.94
N ALA A 403 11.55 -16.38 8.13
CA ALA A 403 12.39 -17.45 7.66
C ALA A 403 12.41 -17.49 6.13
N PHE A 404 13.56 -17.84 5.57
CA PHE A 404 13.80 -17.88 4.14
C PHE A 404 14.32 -19.24 3.74
N GLU A 405 13.94 -19.71 2.55
CA GLU A 405 14.54 -20.88 1.95
C GLU A 405 16.06 -20.71 1.82
N VAL A 406 16.78 -21.78 2.11
CA VAL A 406 18.22 -21.89 2.07
C VAL A 406 18.62 -22.61 0.77
N GLU A 407 19.00 -21.82 -0.23
CA GLU A 407 19.32 -22.33 -1.58
C GLU A 407 20.65 -23.10 -1.64
N ASN A 408 21.62 -22.74 -0.79
CA ASN A 408 22.96 -23.33 -0.74
C ASN A 408 23.64 -23.12 0.61
N GLY A 409 24.74 -23.83 0.83
CA GLY A 409 25.53 -23.82 2.06
C GLY A 409 26.15 -22.45 2.35
N GLU A 410 26.55 -21.69 1.33
CA GLU A 410 27.08 -20.33 1.50
C GLU A 410 26.03 -19.38 2.08
N ARG A 411 24.77 -19.50 1.63
CA ARG A 411 23.65 -18.72 2.13
C ARG A 411 23.30 -19.12 3.57
N LEU A 412 23.30 -20.41 3.88
CA LEU A 412 23.10 -20.91 5.25
C LEU A 412 24.14 -20.34 6.22
N LEU A 413 25.41 -20.38 5.82
CA LEU A 413 26.53 -19.90 6.62
C LEU A 413 26.45 -18.38 6.85
N ARG A 414 26.11 -17.61 5.82
CA ARG A 414 25.80 -16.19 5.95
C ARG A 414 24.64 -15.96 6.93
N MET A 415 23.56 -16.72 6.83
CA MET A 415 22.41 -16.61 7.75
C MET A 415 22.78 -16.95 9.20
N ALA A 416 23.69 -17.91 9.42
CA ALA A 416 24.17 -18.29 10.74
C ALA A 416 25.17 -17.30 11.37
N THR A 417 25.70 -16.35 10.60
CA THR A 417 26.69 -15.40 11.10
C THR A 417 26.12 -14.54 12.25
N GLY A 418 26.82 -14.57 13.39
CA GLY A 418 26.40 -13.88 14.61
C GLY A 418 25.28 -14.58 15.40
N ALA A 419 24.91 -15.81 15.04
CA ALA A 419 24.05 -16.66 15.85
C ALA A 419 24.82 -17.13 17.09
N GLN A 420 24.13 -17.14 18.23
CA GLN A 420 24.64 -17.59 19.54
C GLN A 420 23.91 -18.85 20.03
N SER A 421 22.81 -19.20 19.37
CA SER A 421 22.02 -20.40 19.63
C SER A 421 21.38 -20.89 18.34
N TYR A 422 21.15 -22.19 18.28
CA TYR A 422 20.52 -22.86 17.15
C TYR A 422 19.30 -23.64 17.63
N GLY A 423 18.24 -23.60 16.84
CA GLY A 423 17.02 -24.36 17.06
C GLY A 423 16.60 -25.06 15.78
N SER A 424 15.81 -26.12 15.93
CA SER A 424 15.22 -26.84 14.80
C SER A 424 13.72 -27.02 14.99
N VAL A 425 12.97 -26.84 13.92
CA VAL A 425 11.54 -27.15 13.83
C VAL A 425 11.35 -28.09 12.64
N ILE A 426 10.41 -29.03 12.71
CA ILE A 426 10.04 -29.87 11.57
C ILE A 426 8.62 -29.50 11.24
N GLY A 427 8.39 -29.08 10.00
CA GLY A 427 7.06 -28.71 9.54
C GLY A 427 6.12 -29.91 9.49
N ASP A 428 4.84 -29.65 9.75
CA ASP A 428 3.80 -30.68 9.79
C ASP A 428 3.59 -31.39 8.44
N SER A 429 4.13 -30.82 7.36
CA SER A 429 4.09 -31.38 6.01
C SER A 429 5.07 -32.54 5.79
N VAL A 430 6.05 -32.71 6.67
CA VAL A 430 7.05 -33.77 6.55
C VAL A 430 6.40 -35.11 6.90
N SER A 431 6.43 -36.03 5.93
CA SER A 431 5.84 -37.35 6.16
C SER A 431 6.49 -38.08 7.35
N PRO A 432 5.73 -38.84 8.15
CA PRO A 432 6.28 -39.58 9.31
C PRO A 432 7.46 -40.49 8.97
N ALA A 433 7.52 -41.00 7.74
CA ALA A 433 8.60 -41.86 7.25
C ALA A 433 9.93 -41.12 7.09
N LEU A 434 9.91 -39.81 6.79
CA LEU A 434 11.10 -38.98 6.58
C LEU A 434 11.57 -38.30 7.88
N LEU A 435 10.78 -38.32 8.95
CA LEU A 435 11.11 -37.65 10.22
C LEU A 435 12.48 -38.05 10.81
N PRO A 436 12.88 -39.33 10.83
CA PRO A 436 14.19 -39.72 11.36
C PRO A 436 15.34 -39.07 10.57
N ASP A 437 15.26 -39.13 9.24
CA ASP A 437 16.30 -38.58 8.35
C ASP A 437 16.35 -37.05 8.45
N VAL A 438 15.19 -36.40 8.49
CA VAL A 438 15.10 -34.94 8.66
C VAL A 438 15.69 -34.48 9.99
N ARG A 439 15.45 -35.20 11.08
CA ARG A 439 16.05 -34.89 12.39
C ARG A 439 17.57 -34.98 12.33
N VAL A 440 18.10 -36.02 11.69
CA VAL A 440 19.55 -36.21 11.52
C VAL A 440 20.14 -35.07 10.68
N GLN A 441 19.51 -34.74 9.56
CA GLN A 441 20.02 -33.70 8.67
C GLN A 441 19.95 -32.30 9.30
N LEU A 442 18.88 -31.98 10.03
CA LEU A 442 18.79 -30.75 10.83
C LEU A 442 19.87 -30.68 11.91
N GLN A 443 20.11 -31.78 12.63
CA GLN A 443 21.16 -31.85 13.63
C GLN A 443 22.55 -31.69 13.00
N ASN A 444 22.82 -32.34 11.88
CA ASN A 444 24.08 -32.20 11.15
C ASN A 444 24.32 -30.76 10.71
N CYS A 445 23.28 -30.06 10.20
CA CYS A 445 23.37 -28.64 9.90
C CYS A 445 23.76 -27.83 11.14
N ILE A 446 23.08 -28.06 12.27
CA ILE A 446 23.37 -27.36 13.53
C ILE A 446 24.82 -27.62 13.98
N ASP A 447 25.25 -28.88 14.01
CA ASP A 447 26.59 -29.27 14.43
C ASP A 447 27.67 -28.60 13.57
N LEU A 448 27.48 -28.56 12.24
CA LEU A 448 28.40 -27.88 11.32
C LEU A 448 28.45 -26.36 11.54
N LEU A 449 27.31 -25.73 11.84
CA LEU A 449 27.22 -24.30 12.14
C LEU A 449 27.83 -23.96 13.52
N GLU A 450 27.66 -24.82 14.52
CA GLU A 450 28.29 -24.65 15.84
C GLU A 450 29.81 -24.78 15.75
N ILE A 451 30.33 -25.72 14.95
CA ILE A 451 31.77 -25.84 14.69
C ILE A 451 32.33 -24.54 14.10
N LEU A 452 31.58 -23.87 13.21
CA LEU A 452 31.97 -22.58 12.65
C LEU A 452 32.02 -21.49 13.73
N ALA A 453 30.97 -21.38 14.56
CA ALA A 453 30.89 -20.39 15.63
C ALA A 453 32.07 -20.54 16.61
N MET A 454 32.39 -21.77 17.03
CA MET A 454 33.53 -22.04 17.90
C MET A 454 34.89 -21.68 17.27
N ARG A 455 35.04 -21.86 15.95
CA ARG A 455 36.29 -21.54 15.23
C ARG A 455 36.47 -20.04 15.03
N ALA A 456 35.40 -19.31 14.79
CA ALA A 456 35.43 -17.86 14.65
C ALA A 456 35.93 -17.16 15.93
N ASP A 457 35.62 -17.72 17.11
CA ASP A 457 36.09 -17.22 18.39
C ASP A 457 37.56 -17.57 18.70
N MET A 458 38.12 -18.60 18.04
CA MET A 458 39.42 -19.19 18.38
C MET A 458 40.56 -18.82 17.41
N GLU A 459 40.29 -18.58 16.12
CA GLU A 459 41.35 -18.44 15.10
C GLU A 459 41.23 -17.17 14.24
N GLY A 460 41.94 -16.11 14.62
CA GLY A 460 42.05 -14.87 13.86
C GLY A 460 42.90 -14.92 12.58
N GLY A 461 42.88 -15.98 11.76
CA GLY A 461 43.68 -15.94 10.51
C GLY A 461 43.74 -17.11 9.52
N ASN A 462 43.04 -18.24 9.69
CA ASN A 462 43.17 -19.38 8.76
C ASN A 462 41.83 -19.96 8.24
N THR A 463 40.85 -19.07 8.03
CA THR A 463 39.43 -19.43 7.85
C THR A 463 39.03 -19.92 6.46
N GLY A 464 39.68 -19.45 5.38
CA GLY A 464 39.17 -19.63 4.01
C GLY A 464 39.11 -21.06 3.47
N ARG A 465 40.05 -21.95 3.83
CA ARG A 465 40.01 -23.37 3.39
C ARG A 465 39.03 -24.22 4.20
N SER A 466 38.80 -23.85 5.47
CA SER A 466 37.83 -24.52 6.34
C SER A 466 36.39 -24.15 5.96
N GLU A 467 36.16 -22.91 5.56
CA GLU A 467 34.85 -22.39 5.19
C GLU A 467 34.34 -23.04 3.89
N ILE A 468 35.20 -23.20 2.88
CA ILE A 468 34.83 -23.89 1.63
C ILE A 468 34.41 -25.35 1.89
N ALA A 469 35.12 -26.06 2.77
CA ALA A 469 34.76 -27.44 3.12
C ALA A 469 33.43 -27.51 3.88
N LEU A 470 33.15 -26.55 4.78
CA LEU A 470 31.87 -26.45 5.47
C LEU A 470 30.72 -26.14 4.50
N VAL A 471 30.91 -25.21 3.57
CA VAL A 471 29.92 -24.91 2.53
C VAL A 471 29.60 -26.15 1.71
N GLN A 472 30.61 -26.92 1.29
CA GLN A 472 30.41 -28.17 0.55
C GLN A 472 29.62 -29.20 1.37
N SER A 473 29.96 -29.39 2.65
CA SER A 473 29.21 -30.33 3.52
C SER A 473 27.76 -29.88 3.73
N LEU A 474 27.50 -28.58 3.86
CA LEU A 474 26.14 -28.05 3.93
C LEU A 474 25.39 -28.22 2.60
N ASP A 475 26.06 -28.02 1.47
CA ASP A 475 25.49 -28.25 0.13
C ASP A 475 25.10 -29.71 -0.07
N ASP A 476 25.91 -30.66 0.41
CA ASP A 476 25.60 -32.09 0.36
C ASP A 476 24.32 -32.41 1.17
N ILE A 477 24.19 -31.88 2.39
CA ILE A 477 22.98 -32.03 3.20
C ILE A 477 21.75 -31.43 2.50
N LEU A 478 21.89 -30.23 1.93
CA LEU A 478 20.81 -29.57 1.19
C LEU A 478 20.43 -30.35 -0.07
N ASN A 479 21.40 -30.98 -0.75
CA ASN A 479 21.14 -31.85 -1.90
C ASN A 479 20.36 -33.10 -1.49
N ASP A 480 20.72 -33.74 -0.37
CA ASP A 480 20.01 -34.91 0.16
C ASP A 480 18.56 -34.57 0.51
N MET A 481 18.34 -33.44 1.20
CA MET A 481 16.99 -32.94 1.49
C MET A 481 16.20 -32.70 0.19
N ARG A 482 16.81 -32.03 -0.80
CA ARG A 482 16.17 -31.74 -2.10
C ARG A 482 15.79 -33.01 -2.86
N GLN A 483 16.63 -34.05 -2.83
CA GLN A 483 16.31 -35.35 -3.45
C GLN A 483 15.13 -36.04 -2.78
N ALA A 484 14.92 -35.82 -1.48
CA ALA A 484 13.77 -36.30 -0.73
C ALA A 484 12.51 -35.41 -0.90
N GLY A 485 12.56 -34.38 -1.75
CA GLY A 485 11.45 -33.44 -1.94
C GLY A 485 11.28 -32.44 -0.80
N LEU A 486 12.33 -32.21 -0.01
CA LEU A 486 12.33 -31.36 1.16
C LEU A 486 13.19 -30.12 0.95
N PHE A 487 12.86 -29.04 1.64
CA PHE A 487 13.63 -27.80 1.61
C PHE A 487 13.94 -27.32 3.03
N LEU A 488 15.13 -26.76 3.19
CA LEU A 488 15.56 -26.11 4.43
C LEU A 488 15.16 -24.64 4.40
N ILE A 489 14.55 -24.20 5.47
CA ILE A 489 14.14 -22.82 5.72
C ILE A 489 14.90 -22.35 6.96
N ALA A 490 15.55 -21.19 6.93
CA ALA A 490 16.25 -20.64 8.07
C ALA A 490 15.64 -19.29 8.48
N GLY A 491 15.35 -19.13 9.77
CA GLY A 491 14.87 -17.89 10.38
C GLY A 491 15.88 -17.34 11.36
N ARG A 492 16.09 -16.02 11.33
CA ARG A 492 16.85 -15.30 12.35
C ARG A 492 15.87 -14.70 13.35
N ASP A 493 16.13 -14.90 14.63
CA ASP A 493 15.35 -14.35 15.73
C ASP A 493 16.24 -13.96 16.91
N ILE A 494 15.72 -13.20 17.86
CA ILE A 494 16.43 -12.90 19.11
C ILE A 494 15.57 -13.30 20.30
N ARG A 495 16.12 -14.20 21.12
CA ARG A 495 15.52 -14.62 22.39
C ARG A 495 16.05 -13.74 23.51
N PHE A 496 15.24 -13.45 24.52
CA PHE A 496 15.68 -12.68 25.69
C PHE A 496 15.82 -13.59 26.90
N VAL A 497 17.04 -13.73 27.40
CA VAL A 497 17.35 -14.57 28.56
C VAL A 497 17.48 -13.69 29.79
N ASN A 498 16.77 -14.01 30.87
CA ASN A 498 16.93 -13.35 32.15
C ASN A 498 18.16 -13.93 32.86
N LEU A 499 19.19 -13.09 33.06
CA LEU A 499 20.43 -13.53 33.71
C LEU A 499 20.38 -13.35 35.23
N SER A 500 19.70 -12.31 35.72
CA SER A 500 19.61 -11.99 37.16
C SER A 500 18.68 -10.80 37.42
N HIS A 501 18.52 -10.43 38.69
CA HIS A 501 17.99 -9.12 39.06
C HIS A 501 19.17 -8.18 39.35
N ASP A 502 19.08 -6.94 38.90
CA ASP A 502 20.07 -5.90 39.22
C ASP A 502 20.02 -5.50 40.71
N ALA A 503 20.93 -4.60 41.11
CA ALA A 503 21.04 -4.13 42.50
C ALA A 503 19.77 -3.41 43.02
N GLU A 504 18.87 -3.00 42.13
CA GLU A 504 17.58 -2.38 42.45
C GLU A 504 16.41 -3.38 42.38
N GLY A 505 16.68 -4.65 42.10
CA GLY A 505 15.67 -5.70 41.97
C GLY A 505 14.96 -5.75 40.61
N LYS A 506 15.46 -5.04 39.58
CA LYS A 506 14.91 -5.08 38.22
C LYS A 506 15.50 -6.24 37.44
N GLN A 507 14.68 -6.92 36.64
CA GLN A 507 15.12 -8.05 35.84
C GLN A 507 16.07 -7.60 34.72
N GLN A 508 17.22 -8.27 34.59
CA GLN A 508 18.20 -7.99 33.54
C GLN A 508 18.11 -9.05 32.44
N PHE A 509 17.64 -8.63 31.27
CA PHE A 509 17.54 -9.48 30.08
C PHE A 509 18.71 -9.22 29.13
N VAL A 510 19.23 -10.29 28.53
CA VAL A 510 20.26 -10.23 27.48
C VAL A 510 19.72 -10.85 26.20
N PRO A 511 19.91 -10.20 25.03
CA PRO A 511 19.53 -10.76 23.75
C PRO A 511 20.45 -11.91 23.35
N LEU A 512 19.85 -12.98 22.83
CA LEU A 512 20.49 -14.17 22.32
C LEU A 512 20.05 -14.37 20.86
N ASN A 513 20.95 -14.06 19.92
CA ASN A 513 20.70 -14.29 18.50
C ASN A 513 20.52 -15.79 18.25
N THR A 514 19.36 -16.19 17.74
CA THR A 514 18.97 -17.60 17.58
C THR A 514 18.63 -17.89 16.13
N LEU A 515 19.40 -18.77 15.49
CA LEU A 515 19.04 -19.27 14.16
C LEU A 515 18.07 -20.46 14.33
N ILE A 516 16.90 -20.39 13.71
CA ILE A 516 15.93 -21.49 13.68
C ILE A 516 15.95 -22.11 12.30
N LEU A 517 16.27 -23.39 12.23
CA LEU A 517 16.18 -24.19 11.02
C LEU A 517 14.85 -24.93 10.99
N SER A 518 14.12 -24.84 9.87
CA SER A 518 12.90 -25.58 9.63
C SER A 518 13.02 -26.40 8.35
N VAL A 519 12.43 -27.59 8.33
CA VAL A 519 12.30 -28.40 7.12
C VAL A 519 10.83 -28.63 6.83
N ASP A 520 10.45 -28.38 5.58
CA ASP A 520 9.11 -28.64 5.04
C ASP A 520 9.21 -29.41 3.72
N HIS A 521 8.13 -30.10 3.36
CA HIS A 521 7.98 -30.69 2.03
C HIS A 521 7.78 -29.58 0.98
N ARG A 522 8.26 -29.80 -0.25
CA ARG A 522 8.12 -28.83 -1.36
C ARG A 522 6.67 -28.42 -1.62
N ASP A 523 5.77 -29.36 -1.38
CA ASP A 523 4.32 -29.20 -1.55
C ASP A 523 3.61 -28.81 -0.25
N ALA A 524 4.31 -28.27 0.75
CA ALA A 524 3.73 -27.77 2.00
C ALA A 524 3.22 -26.33 1.91
N THR A 525 1.98 -26.08 2.35
CA THR A 525 1.37 -24.73 2.37
C THR A 525 2.09 -23.77 3.33
N THR A 526 2.96 -24.30 4.20
CA THR A 526 3.83 -23.61 5.16
C THR A 526 5.12 -23.08 4.54
N LEU A 527 5.06 -22.49 3.35
CA LEU A 527 6.20 -21.70 2.87
C LEU A 527 6.20 -20.35 3.61
N ALA A 528 6.96 -20.34 4.71
CA ALA A 528 7.32 -19.19 5.52
C ALA A 528 7.68 -18.00 4.63
N LEU A 529 6.70 -17.12 4.45
CA LEU A 529 6.84 -15.81 3.82
C LEU A 529 6.03 -14.89 4.70
N TRP A 530 6.73 -13.92 5.31
CA TRP A 530 6.21 -12.74 6.00
C TRP A 530 4.69 -12.71 6.18
N GLN A 531 4.13 -13.02 7.35
CA GLN A 531 2.73 -12.64 7.62
C GLN A 531 2.67 -11.12 7.82
N PRO A 532 1.92 -10.36 6.99
CA PRO A 532 1.63 -8.96 7.31
C PRO A 532 0.97 -8.84 8.69
N ALA A 533 1.27 -7.76 9.40
CA ALA A 533 0.43 -7.34 10.51
C ALA A 533 -1.01 -7.18 10.01
N GLY A 534 -1.96 -7.94 10.60
CA GLY A 534 -3.39 -7.88 10.27
C GLY A 534 -4.02 -9.17 9.74
N SER A 535 -3.28 -10.25 9.47
CA SER A 535 -3.86 -11.55 9.08
C SER A 535 -4.28 -12.43 10.27
N GLY A 536 -4.80 -11.81 11.34
CA GLY A 536 -5.52 -12.50 12.42
C GLY A 536 -6.92 -12.95 11.96
N GLY A 537 -7.02 -13.56 10.79
CA GLY A 537 -8.23 -14.23 10.34
C GLY A 537 -8.34 -15.55 11.09
N LYS A 538 -9.36 -15.70 11.95
CA LYS A 538 -9.75 -17.00 12.52
C LYS A 538 -9.73 -18.05 11.41
N PRO A 539 -9.21 -19.27 11.66
CA PRO A 539 -9.35 -20.36 10.71
C PRO A 539 -10.84 -20.50 10.38
N ALA A 540 -11.16 -20.46 9.08
CA ALA A 540 -12.50 -20.77 8.62
C ALA A 540 -12.88 -22.12 9.22
N ALA A 541 -13.87 -22.11 10.10
CA ALA A 541 -14.46 -23.34 10.61
C ALA A 541 -14.89 -24.15 9.40
N ALA A 542 -14.31 -25.35 9.25
CA ALA A 542 -14.75 -26.33 8.28
C ALA A 542 -16.24 -26.59 8.53
N HIS A 543 -17.10 -26.14 7.62
CA HIS A 543 -18.48 -26.58 7.60
C HIS A 543 -18.54 -27.87 6.77
N SER A 544 -18.84 -28.94 7.50
CA SER A 544 -19.37 -30.23 7.06
C SER A 544 -20.55 -30.10 6.09
#